data_AF-A0A955L8E2-F1
#
_entry.id   AF-A0A955L8E2-F1
#
_cell.length_a   1.000
_cell.length_b   1.000
_cell.length_c   1.000
_cell.angle_alpha   90.00
_cell.angle_beta   90.00
_cell.angle_gamma   90.00
#
_symmetry.space_group_name_H-M   'P 1'
#
loop_
_entity.id
_entity.type
_entity.pdbx_description
1 polymer ?
#
loop_
_entity_poly.entity_id
_entity_poly.type
_entity_poly.pdbx_seq_one_letter_code
_entity_poly.pdbx_strand_id
1 'polypeptide(L)'
;MIYYVIPKLIQQPTWGGSHIPETKGLSVKERIGQSYEFWSGSKLVPMTELDKVKVDKMPYLIGSNDVEDEKLVNKVKGIIDFEKLNLKEVFGRRRVPEILIKFTQAKGNSYQIHSKFKSGDYLPKQESWYFFAKGKITLGLREGVDVKQYQAICESIYEKTQELSKAVQKKKMKVDDARLELKRFIELNNPEQFVNVLTPEADTIVSNTIGGIHHSWEEDNTVIPDGNIVFEVQQDVSD
;
A
#
# COMPACT_ATOMS: atom_id res chain seq x y z
N MET A 1 -16.49 -8.43 -24.25
CA MET A 1 -15.61 -9.53 -23.80
C MET A 1 -15.30 -9.29 -22.32
N ILE A 2 -15.29 -10.32 -21.48
CA ILE A 2 -15.00 -10.19 -20.04
C ILE A 2 -13.63 -10.81 -19.77
N TYR A 3 -12.81 -10.12 -18.98
CA TYR A 3 -11.48 -10.57 -18.60
C TYR A 3 -11.40 -10.74 -17.08
N TYR A 4 -10.66 -11.75 -16.66
CA TYR A 4 -10.16 -11.88 -15.30
C TYR A 4 -8.81 -11.18 -15.19
N VAL A 5 -8.63 -10.34 -14.19
CA VAL A 5 -7.33 -9.74 -13.87
C VAL A 5 -6.58 -10.69 -12.95
N ILE A 6 -5.38 -11.12 -13.36
CA ILE A 6 -4.52 -11.91 -12.51
C ILE A 6 -3.97 -11.00 -11.41
N PRO A 7 -4.30 -11.25 -10.12
CA PRO A 7 -3.82 -10.41 -9.05
C PRO A 7 -2.30 -10.53 -8.91
N LYS A 8 -1.65 -9.39 -8.68
CA LYS A 8 -0.22 -9.32 -8.40
C LYS A 8 -0.01 -9.13 -6.90
N LEU A 9 0.60 -10.10 -6.24
CA LEU A 9 0.85 -10.04 -4.80
C LEU A 9 2.17 -9.33 -4.51
N ILE A 10 2.15 -8.39 -3.58
CA ILE A 10 3.34 -7.63 -3.16
C ILE A 10 3.73 -8.06 -1.75
N GLN A 11 4.92 -8.66 -1.63
CA GLN A 11 5.48 -9.04 -0.35
C GLN A 11 5.83 -7.80 0.46
N GLN A 12 5.43 -7.79 1.72
CA GLN A 12 5.71 -6.71 2.66
C GLN A 12 6.18 -7.31 3.99
N PRO A 13 7.48 -7.63 4.13
CA PRO A 13 7.98 -8.43 5.25
C PRO A 13 7.79 -7.79 6.62
N THR A 14 7.69 -6.46 6.69
CA THR A 14 7.57 -5.70 7.94
C THR A 14 6.12 -5.57 8.38
N TRP A 15 5.20 -5.25 7.45
CA TRP A 15 3.82 -4.85 7.78
C TRP A 15 2.71 -5.67 7.12
N GLY A 16 3.03 -6.54 6.15
CA GLY A 16 2.05 -7.43 5.53
C GLY A 16 1.58 -8.55 6.45
N GLY A 17 0.64 -9.36 6.01
CA GLY A 17 0.12 -10.48 6.79
C GLY A 17 -0.38 -11.64 5.92
N SER A 18 -1.27 -12.45 6.50
CA SER A 18 -1.86 -13.62 5.83
C SER A 18 -3.29 -13.38 5.34
N HIS A 19 -3.91 -12.24 5.66
CA HIS A 19 -5.32 -11.98 5.36
C HIS A 19 -5.61 -12.01 3.86
N ILE A 20 -4.76 -11.35 3.05
CA ILE A 20 -4.92 -11.33 1.59
C ILE A 20 -4.84 -12.76 1.00
N PRO A 21 -3.78 -13.55 1.29
CA PRO A 21 -3.70 -14.95 0.87
C PRO A 21 -4.90 -15.79 1.29
N GLU A 22 -5.29 -15.74 2.56
CA GLU A 22 -6.37 -16.55 3.13
C GLU A 22 -7.70 -16.22 2.46
N THR A 23 -8.01 -14.93 2.30
CA THR A 23 -9.23 -14.44 1.65
C THR A 23 -9.32 -14.90 0.19
N LYS A 24 -8.18 -14.98 -0.50
CA LYS A 24 -8.10 -15.42 -1.90
C LYS A 24 -7.91 -16.92 -2.06
N GLY A 25 -7.84 -17.69 -0.96
CA GLY A 25 -7.59 -19.13 -0.99
C GLY A 25 -6.20 -19.53 -1.51
N LEU A 26 -5.20 -18.65 -1.33
CA LEU A 26 -3.86 -18.80 -1.87
C LEU A 26 -2.91 -19.37 -0.83
N SER A 27 -2.15 -20.40 -1.22
CA SER A 27 -1.14 -21.04 -0.36
C SER A 27 0.24 -20.40 -0.54
N VAL A 28 0.40 -19.16 -0.07
CA VAL A 28 1.70 -18.45 -0.01
C VAL A 28 2.23 -18.40 1.43
N LYS A 29 3.55 -18.47 1.60
CA LYS A 29 4.19 -18.45 2.93
C LYS A 29 4.62 -17.04 3.34
N GLU A 30 4.72 -16.16 2.38
CA GLU A 30 5.19 -14.79 2.51
C GLU A 30 4.13 -13.89 3.15
N ARG A 31 4.58 -12.87 3.88
CA ARG A 31 3.71 -11.80 4.37
C ARG A 31 3.34 -10.89 3.21
N ILE A 32 2.06 -10.88 2.84
CA ILE A 32 1.54 -10.07 1.74
C ILE A 32 0.88 -8.83 2.32
N GLY A 33 1.32 -7.66 1.86
CA GLY A 33 0.72 -6.40 2.29
C GLY A 33 -0.26 -5.83 1.27
N GLN A 34 -0.03 -6.12 -0.02
CA GLN A 34 -0.88 -5.62 -1.09
C GLN A 34 -1.11 -6.71 -2.14
N SER A 35 -2.29 -6.68 -2.74
CA SER A 35 -2.61 -7.40 -3.96
C SER A 35 -3.13 -6.38 -4.95
N TYR A 36 -2.42 -6.18 -6.05
CA TYR A 36 -2.84 -5.26 -7.09
C TYR A 36 -3.85 -5.97 -7.99
N GLU A 37 -5.07 -5.45 -7.97
CA GLU A 37 -6.24 -6.04 -8.62
C GLU A 37 -6.48 -5.46 -10.02
N PHE A 38 -5.96 -4.26 -10.31
CA PHE A 38 -6.03 -3.64 -11.62
C PHE A 38 -5.07 -2.44 -11.71
N TRP A 39 -4.33 -2.34 -12.82
CA TRP A 39 -3.48 -1.19 -13.19
C TRP A 39 -3.02 -1.29 -14.66
N SER A 40 -2.21 -0.34 -15.13
CA SER A 40 -1.62 -0.34 -16.49
C SER A 40 -0.77 -1.58 -16.78
N GLY A 41 -0.07 -2.14 -15.79
CA GLY A 41 0.74 -3.34 -15.93
C GLY A 41 0.00 -4.67 -15.75
N SER A 42 -1.34 -4.69 -15.82
CA SER A 42 -2.14 -5.85 -15.43
C SER A 42 -1.98 -6.99 -16.42
N LYS A 43 -1.97 -8.22 -15.90
CA LYS A 43 -2.03 -9.45 -16.71
C LYS A 43 -3.46 -9.96 -16.70
N LEU A 44 -3.97 -10.31 -17.87
CA LEU A 44 -5.39 -10.58 -18.07
C LEU A 44 -5.60 -11.93 -18.73
N VAL A 45 -6.71 -12.58 -18.40
CA VAL A 45 -7.15 -13.82 -19.05
C VAL A 45 -8.60 -13.64 -19.51
N PRO A 46 -8.94 -13.89 -20.78
CA PRO A 46 -10.34 -13.94 -21.18
C PRO A 46 -11.10 -14.97 -20.33
N MET A 47 -12.29 -14.63 -19.85
CA MET A 47 -13.07 -15.55 -18.99
C MET A 47 -13.31 -16.93 -19.64
N THR A 48 -13.37 -16.99 -20.97
CA THR A 48 -13.51 -18.23 -21.75
C THR A 48 -12.28 -19.14 -21.71
N GLU A 49 -11.13 -18.61 -21.29
CA GLU A 49 -9.85 -19.33 -21.21
C GLU A 49 -9.42 -19.57 -19.75
N LEU A 50 -10.18 -19.05 -18.76
CA LEU A 50 -9.79 -19.05 -17.35
C LEU A 50 -9.48 -20.46 -16.81
N ASP A 51 -10.34 -21.44 -17.13
CA ASP A 51 -10.20 -22.84 -16.71
C ASP A 51 -8.94 -23.51 -17.28
N LYS A 52 -8.43 -23.02 -18.42
CA LYS A 52 -7.24 -23.57 -19.07
C LYS A 52 -5.95 -23.04 -18.45
N VAL A 53 -6.00 -21.84 -17.88
CA VAL A 53 -4.85 -21.12 -17.33
C VAL A 53 -4.60 -21.47 -15.85
N LYS A 54 -5.58 -22.04 -15.13
CA LYS A 54 -5.49 -22.38 -13.69
C LYS A 54 -4.97 -21.19 -12.86
N VAL A 55 -5.63 -20.04 -13.05
CA VAL A 55 -5.23 -18.76 -12.46
C VAL A 55 -5.31 -18.76 -10.93
N ASP A 56 -6.18 -19.61 -10.35
CA ASP A 56 -6.24 -19.92 -8.93
C ASP A 56 -4.90 -20.42 -8.36
N LYS A 57 -4.02 -20.94 -9.22
CA LYS A 57 -2.66 -21.36 -8.88
C LYS A 57 -1.59 -20.38 -9.34
N MET A 58 -1.97 -19.22 -9.88
CA MET A 58 -1.05 -18.24 -10.48
C MET A 58 -1.26 -16.80 -10.01
N PRO A 59 -1.42 -16.50 -8.71
CA PRO A 59 -0.92 -15.20 -8.25
C PRO A 59 0.59 -15.17 -8.53
N TYR A 60 1.09 -14.08 -9.09
CA TYR A 60 2.55 -13.90 -9.15
C TYR A 60 2.97 -12.96 -8.04
N LEU A 61 3.97 -13.41 -7.29
CA LEU A 61 4.54 -12.70 -6.17
C LEU A 61 5.56 -11.70 -6.73
N ILE A 62 5.68 -10.55 -6.07
CA ILE A 62 6.84 -9.67 -6.17
C ILE A 62 7.55 -9.65 -4.83
N GLY A 63 8.85 -9.93 -4.90
CA GLY A 63 9.75 -10.32 -3.80
C GLY A 63 11.13 -10.72 -4.36
N SER A 64 11.98 -11.36 -3.56
CA SER A 64 13.43 -11.51 -3.83
C SER A 64 13.87 -12.04 -5.21
N ASN A 65 12.97 -12.60 -6.04
CA ASN A 65 13.24 -13.08 -7.41
C ASN A 65 12.19 -12.61 -8.45
N ASP A 66 11.80 -11.33 -8.46
CA ASP A 66 10.81 -10.72 -9.40
C ASP A 66 10.91 -11.19 -10.87
N VAL A 67 12.12 -11.43 -11.36
CA VAL A 67 12.40 -11.82 -12.75
C VAL A 67 11.91 -13.24 -13.07
N GLU A 68 11.90 -14.15 -12.11
CA GLU A 68 11.48 -15.54 -12.35
C GLU A 68 9.96 -15.67 -12.38
N ASP A 69 9.27 -14.97 -11.48
CA ASP A 69 7.81 -14.97 -11.39
C ASP A 69 7.18 -14.32 -12.63
N GLU A 70 7.75 -13.21 -13.11
CA GLU A 70 7.27 -12.57 -14.34
C GLU A 70 7.52 -13.44 -15.59
N LYS A 71 8.66 -14.13 -15.66
CA LYS A 71 8.95 -15.09 -16.74
C LYS A 71 7.99 -16.28 -16.73
N LEU A 72 7.55 -16.73 -15.57
CA LEU A 72 6.59 -17.82 -15.46
C LEU A 72 5.23 -17.41 -16.04
N VAL A 73 4.71 -16.25 -15.62
CA VAL A 73 3.43 -15.71 -16.11
C VAL A 73 3.48 -15.47 -17.62
N ASN A 74 4.55 -14.86 -18.13
CA ASN A 74 4.68 -14.55 -19.57
C ASN A 74 4.79 -15.80 -20.46
N LYS A 75 5.07 -16.98 -19.90
CA LYS A 75 5.10 -18.26 -20.66
C LYS A 75 3.73 -18.91 -20.79
N VAL A 76 2.72 -18.48 -20.03
CA VAL A 76 1.41 -19.11 -20.03
C VAL A 76 0.60 -18.62 -21.22
N LYS A 77 0.22 -19.54 -22.10
CA LYS A 77 -0.62 -19.23 -23.26
C LYS A 77 -2.00 -18.75 -22.79
N GLY A 78 -2.50 -17.69 -23.40
CA GLY A 78 -3.82 -17.11 -23.09
C GLY A 78 -3.79 -15.94 -22.12
N ILE A 79 -2.64 -15.63 -21.52
CA ILE A 79 -2.43 -14.39 -20.76
C ILE A 79 -2.14 -13.24 -21.73
N ILE A 80 -2.77 -12.10 -21.48
CA ILE A 80 -2.69 -10.88 -22.28
C ILE A 80 -2.21 -9.74 -21.37
N ASP A 81 -1.21 -8.99 -21.82
CA ASP A 81 -0.82 -7.74 -21.17
C ASP A 81 -1.89 -6.68 -21.39
N PHE A 82 -2.26 -5.93 -20.34
CA PHE A 82 -3.25 -4.86 -20.44
C PHE A 82 -2.91 -3.86 -21.55
N GLU A 83 -1.64 -3.51 -21.72
CA GLU A 83 -1.15 -2.62 -22.79
C GLU A 83 -1.41 -3.15 -24.21
N LYS A 84 -1.58 -4.46 -24.37
CA LYS A 84 -1.84 -5.12 -25.67
C LYS A 84 -3.32 -5.28 -25.95
N LEU A 85 -4.21 -4.92 -25.03
CA LEU A 85 -5.64 -4.98 -25.27
C LEU A 85 -6.08 -3.97 -26.33
N ASN A 86 -7.07 -4.35 -27.12
CA ASN A 86 -7.85 -3.38 -27.88
C ASN A 86 -8.76 -2.60 -26.90
N LEU A 87 -8.24 -1.49 -26.37
CA LEU A 87 -8.93 -0.68 -25.36
C LEU A 87 -10.29 -0.15 -25.86
N LYS A 88 -10.46 0.05 -27.18
CA LYS A 88 -11.75 0.43 -27.78
C LYS A 88 -12.79 -0.67 -27.70
N GLU A 89 -12.39 -1.94 -27.75
CA GLU A 89 -13.32 -3.07 -27.58
C GLU A 89 -13.72 -3.26 -26.11
N VAL A 90 -12.79 -3.00 -25.17
CA VAL A 90 -13.02 -3.20 -23.74
C VAL A 90 -13.75 -2.03 -23.10
N PHE A 91 -13.31 -0.80 -23.37
CA PHE A 91 -13.84 0.41 -22.76
C PHE A 91 -14.78 1.20 -23.71
N GLY A 92 -14.92 0.79 -24.96
CA GLY A 92 -15.76 1.48 -25.93
C GLY A 92 -15.20 2.87 -26.26
N ARG A 93 -16.04 3.90 -26.09
CA ARG A 93 -15.64 5.32 -26.24
C ARG A 93 -15.16 5.95 -24.93
N ARG A 94 -15.11 5.18 -23.83
CA ARG A 94 -14.71 5.71 -22.51
C ARG A 94 -13.19 5.84 -22.45
N ARG A 95 -12.71 6.82 -21.68
CA ARG A 95 -11.29 6.93 -21.36
C ARG A 95 -10.88 5.72 -20.52
N VAL A 96 -9.72 5.16 -20.84
CA VAL A 96 -9.10 4.09 -20.06
C VAL A 96 -8.75 4.68 -18.69
N PRO A 97 -9.18 4.05 -17.59
CA PRO A 97 -8.94 4.61 -16.28
C PRO A 97 -7.45 4.47 -15.91
N GLU A 98 -6.82 5.60 -15.58
CA GLU A 98 -5.46 5.67 -15.01
C GLU A 98 -5.53 5.39 -13.52
N ILE A 99 -5.94 4.16 -13.17
CA ILE A 99 -6.21 3.75 -11.79
C ILE A 99 -5.41 2.52 -11.41
N LEU A 100 -4.95 2.51 -10.16
CA LEU A 100 -4.40 1.37 -9.46
C LEU A 100 -5.38 0.99 -8.35
N ILE A 101 -5.91 -0.23 -8.45
CA ILE A 101 -6.78 -0.83 -7.43
C ILE A 101 -5.94 -1.84 -6.65
N LYS A 102 -5.88 -1.69 -5.33
CA LYS A 102 -5.15 -2.57 -4.43
C LYS A 102 -6.07 -3.12 -3.35
N PHE A 103 -6.04 -4.43 -3.13
CA PHE A 103 -6.47 -5.01 -1.87
C PHE A 103 -5.29 -4.95 -0.90
N THR A 104 -5.43 -4.19 0.18
CA THR A 104 -4.34 -3.88 1.11
C THR A 104 -4.66 -4.44 2.50
N GLN A 105 -3.70 -5.17 3.06
CA GLN A 105 -3.61 -5.49 4.48
C GLN A 105 -2.39 -4.75 5.01
N ALA A 106 -2.59 -3.85 5.97
CA ALA A 106 -1.47 -3.07 6.42
C ALA A 106 -1.48 -2.73 7.91
N LYS A 107 -0.32 -3.00 8.52
CA LYS A 107 -0.09 -2.89 9.96
C LYS A 107 1.32 -2.32 10.21
N GLY A 108 1.42 -1.06 10.60
CA GLY A 108 2.70 -0.43 10.92
C GLY A 108 3.49 0.01 9.70
N ASN A 109 2.92 0.88 8.87
CA ASN A 109 3.63 1.47 7.74
C ASN A 109 4.05 2.91 8.00
N SER A 110 4.70 3.55 7.04
CA SER A 110 5.13 4.93 7.14
C SER A 110 3.99 5.92 6.97
N TYR A 111 4.09 7.06 7.64
CA TYR A 111 3.38 8.28 7.25
C TYR A 111 3.69 8.65 5.81
N GLN A 112 2.67 9.08 5.07
CA GLN A 112 2.76 9.44 3.66
C GLN A 112 2.16 10.81 3.43
N ILE A 113 2.63 11.47 2.38
CA ILE A 113 2.04 12.69 1.87
C ILE A 113 1.87 12.53 0.36
N HIS A 114 0.62 12.60 -0.08
CA HIS A 114 0.30 12.65 -1.50
C HIS A 114 -0.06 14.08 -1.87
N SER A 115 0.42 14.54 -3.01
CA SER A 115 0.04 15.85 -3.54
C SER A 115 -1.16 15.70 -4.47
N LYS A 116 -2.11 16.64 -4.38
CA LYS A 116 -3.16 16.80 -5.41
C LYS A 116 -2.62 17.42 -6.70
N PHE A 117 -1.53 18.17 -6.60
CA PHE A 117 -0.96 18.94 -7.69
C PHE A 117 0.40 18.40 -8.08
N LYS A 118 0.74 18.52 -9.37
CA LYS A 118 2.11 18.25 -9.81
C LYS A 118 3.05 19.26 -9.17
N SER A 119 4.15 18.77 -8.60
CA SER A 119 5.20 19.60 -8.02
C SER A 119 6.56 19.07 -8.45
N GLY A 120 7.22 19.75 -9.39
CA GLY A 120 8.45 19.23 -10.01
C GLY A 120 8.20 17.86 -10.67
N ASP A 121 8.94 16.86 -10.21
CA ASP A 121 8.82 15.47 -10.67
C ASP A 121 7.71 14.68 -9.94
N TYR A 122 7.17 15.21 -8.84
CA TYR A 122 6.08 14.57 -8.09
C TYR A 122 4.76 14.73 -8.84
N LEU A 123 4.18 13.61 -9.25
CA LEU A 123 2.87 13.57 -9.89
C LEU A 123 1.73 13.53 -8.86
N PRO A 124 0.54 14.04 -9.20
CA PRO A 124 -0.64 13.85 -8.37
C PRO A 124 -0.92 12.37 -8.10
N LYS A 125 -1.22 12.03 -6.84
CA LYS A 125 -1.55 10.67 -6.42
C LYS A 125 -2.74 10.67 -5.47
N GLN A 126 -3.90 10.98 -6.03
CA GLN A 126 -5.14 10.92 -5.28
C GLN A 126 -5.52 9.47 -5.01
N GLU A 127 -6.06 9.21 -3.82
CA GLU A 127 -6.51 7.89 -3.43
C GLU A 127 -7.82 7.95 -2.65
N SER A 128 -8.45 6.79 -2.50
CA SER A 128 -9.59 6.56 -1.62
C SER A 128 -9.52 5.16 -1.06
N TRP A 129 -9.97 4.99 0.18
CA TRP A 129 -9.95 3.72 0.89
C TRP A 129 -11.37 3.27 1.22
N TYR A 130 -11.71 2.05 0.84
CA TYR A 130 -12.91 1.34 1.27
C TYR A 130 -12.53 0.33 2.35
N PHE A 131 -13.09 0.46 3.54
CA PHE A 131 -12.75 -0.38 4.69
C PHE A 131 -13.60 -1.65 4.72
N PHE A 132 -12.96 -2.81 4.77
CA PHE A 132 -13.65 -4.11 4.92
C PHE A 132 -13.85 -4.51 6.38
N ALA A 133 -13.08 -3.91 7.27
CA ALA A 133 -13.15 -4.11 8.70
C ALA A 133 -13.00 -2.75 9.39
N LYS A 134 -13.20 -2.73 10.70
CA LYS A 134 -12.84 -1.57 11.51
C LYS A 134 -11.40 -1.19 11.22
N GLY A 135 -11.15 0.11 11.06
CA GLY A 135 -9.85 0.66 10.72
C GLY A 135 -9.36 1.67 11.75
N LYS A 136 -8.08 2.03 11.64
CA LYS A 136 -7.49 3.17 12.37
C LYS A 136 -6.55 3.93 11.45
N ILE A 137 -6.81 5.22 11.25
CA ILE A 137 -6.07 6.06 10.30
C ILE A 137 -5.73 7.39 10.92
N THR A 138 -4.67 7.99 10.39
CA THR A 138 -4.39 9.41 10.50
C THR A 138 -4.74 10.11 9.19
N LEU A 139 -5.44 11.24 9.26
CA LEU A 139 -5.87 12.01 8.10
C LEU A 139 -5.77 13.52 8.33
N GLY A 140 -4.77 14.14 7.74
CA GLY A 140 -4.51 15.58 7.83
C GLY A 140 -4.07 16.04 9.22
N LEU A 141 -3.82 17.34 9.31
CA LEU A 141 -3.47 18.02 10.55
C LEU A 141 -4.74 18.39 11.33
N ARG A 142 -4.66 18.41 12.66
CA ARG A 142 -5.75 18.93 13.51
C ARG A 142 -5.93 20.43 13.26
N GLU A 143 -7.13 20.92 13.48
CA GLU A 143 -7.41 22.36 13.37
C GLU A 143 -6.62 23.15 14.42
N GLY A 144 -6.08 24.31 14.02
CA GLY A 144 -5.39 25.23 14.92
C GLY A 144 -4.00 24.81 15.38
N VAL A 145 -3.42 23.73 14.83
CA VAL A 145 -2.09 23.28 15.23
C VAL A 145 -0.96 24.21 14.74
N ASP A 146 0.12 24.26 15.50
CA ASP A 146 1.36 24.88 15.05
C ASP A 146 2.11 23.94 14.08
N VAL A 147 1.94 24.19 12.79
CA VAL A 147 2.58 23.42 11.72
C VAL A 147 4.11 23.52 11.78
N LYS A 148 4.68 24.64 12.23
CA LYS A 148 6.13 24.80 12.34
C LYS A 148 6.68 23.96 13.48
N GLN A 149 5.95 23.90 14.61
CA GLN A 149 6.30 23.02 15.70
C GLN A 149 6.22 21.55 15.27
N TYR A 150 5.15 21.16 14.58
CA TYR A 150 5.02 19.80 14.04
C TYR A 150 6.18 19.44 13.12
N GLN A 151 6.53 20.33 12.19
CA GLN A 151 7.69 20.16 11.31
C GLN A 151 8.99 19.99 12.10
N ALA A 152 9.27 20.87 13.06
CA ALA A 152 10.49 20.81 13.87
C ALA A 152 10.59 19.50 14.67
N ILE A 153 9.47 18.99 15.18
CA ILE A 153 9.41 17.69 15.85
C ILE A 153 9.74 16.56 14.86
N CYS A 154 9.10 16.53 13.68
CA CYS A 154 9.39 15.54 12.65
C CYS A 154 10.86 15.57 12.20
N GLU A 155 11.44 16.75 12.04
CA GLU A 155 12.86 16.94 11.71
C GLU A 155 13.77 16.39 12.82
N SER A 156 13.47 16.68 14.09
CA SER A 156 14.24 16.15 15.23
C SER A 156 14.19 14.61 15.32
N ILE A 157 13.03 14.01 15.04
CA ILE A 157 12.86 12.55 15.00
C ILE A 157 13.69 11.95 13.86
N TYR A 158 13.68 12.60 12.69
CA TYR A 158 14.49 12.18 11.55
C TYR A 158 16.00 12.25 11.87
N GLU A 159 16.48 13.35 12.45
CA GLU A 159 17.87 13.49 12.86
C GLU A 159 18.30 12.41 13.86
N LYS A 160 17.47 12.15 14.87
CA LYS A 160 17.73 11.07 15.84
C LYS A 160 17.76 9.70 15.16
N THR A 161 16.89 9.46 14.19
CA THR A 161 16.89 8.22 13.39
C THR A 161 18.22 8.06 12.64
N GLN A 162 18.72 9.13 12.02
CA GLN A 162 20.01 9.13 11.31
C GLN A 162 21.19 8.89 12.25
N GLU A 163 21.18 9.48 13.44
CA GLU A 163 22.19 9.24 14.49
C GLU A 163 22.24 7.76 14.89
N LEU A 164 21.09 7.19 15.25
CA LEU A 164 20.97 5.80 15.69
C LEU A 164 21.35 4.81 14.57
N SER A 165 20.92 5.08 13.34
CA SER A 165 21.30 4.29 12.16
C SER A 165 22.82 4.25 11.97
N LYS A 166 23.51 5.40 12.09
CA LYS A 166 24.97 5.47 12.03
C LYS A 166 25.63 4.70 13.19
N ALA A 167 25.06 4.73 14.40
CA ALA A 167 25.58 3.98 15.53
C ALA A 167 25.48 2.46 15.31
N VAL A 168 24.36 1.99 14.79
CA VAL A 168 24.14 0.58 14.41
C VAL A 168 25.11 0.14 13.31
N GLN A 169 25.24 0.92 12.23
CA GLN A 169 26.18 0.61 11.13
C GLN A 169 27.62 0.52 11.61
N LYS A 170 28.02 1.38 12.57
CA LYS A 170 29.34 1.37 13.20
C LYS A 170 29.48 0.29 14.30
N LYS A 171 28.48 -0.57 14.50
CA LYS A 171 28.41 -1.60 15.55
C LYS A 171 28.60 -1.04 16.97
N LYS A 172 28.28 0.24 17.18
CA LYS A 172 28.32 0.91 18.50
C LYS A 172 27.03 0.69 19.31
N MET A 173 25.98 0.21 18.66
CA MET A 173 24.67 -0.04 19.24
C MET A 173 24.04 -1.23 18.51
N LYS A 174 23.23 -2.04 19.19
CA LYS A 174 22.45 -3.10 18.54
C LYS A 174 21.19 -2.52 17.90
N VAL A 175 20.69 -3.17 16.86
CA VAL A 175 19.47 -2.75 16.14
C VAL A 175 18.28 -2.62 17.10
N ASP A 176 18.10 -3.57 18.02
CA ASP A 176 16.95 -3.56 18.92
C ASP A 176 17.03 -2.45 19.98
N ASP A 177 18.23 -2.15 20.47
CA ASP A 177 18.46 -1.03 21.39
C ASP A 177 18.15 0.31 20.68
N ALA A 178 18.61 0.46 19.43
CA ALA A 178 18.32 1.63 18.60
C ALA A 178 16.82 1.81 18.35
N ARG A 179 16.09 0.73 18.07
CA ARG A 179 14.63 0.75 17.91
C ARG A 179 13.92 1.18 19.18
N LEU A 180 14.35 0.66 20.34
CA LEU A 180 13.76 1.02 21.63
C LEU A 180 14.01 2.50 21.96
N GLU A 181 15.22 3.00 21.71
CA GLU A 181 15.56 4.40 21.93
C GLU A 181 14.77 5.33 20.99
N LEU A 182 14.68 5.00 19.70
CA LEU A 182 13.89 5.76 18.74
C LEU A 182 12.42 5.78 19.13
N LYS A 183 11.85 4.64 19.53
CA LYS A 183 10.46 4.54 19.99
C LYS A 183 10.20 5.49 21.16
N ARG A 184 11.05 5.46 22.20
CA ARG A 184 10.94 6.37 23.35
C ARG A 184 11.04 7.84 22.94
N PHE A 185 11.93 8.16 21.99
CA PHE A 185 12.10 9.52 21.49
C PHE A 185 10.86 10.02 20.75
N ILE A 186 10.24 9.16 19.92
CA ILE A 186 8.99 9.48 19.23
C ILE A 186 7.85 9.67 20.24
N GLU A 187 7.70 8.77 21.22
CA GLU A 187 6.68 8.87 22.27
C GLU A 187 6.81 10.17 23.08
N LEU A 188 8.04 10.57 23.42
CA LEU A 188 8.30 11.80 24.17
C LEU A 188 7.92 13.06 23.37
N ASN A 189 8.23 13.08 22.06
CA ASN A 189 7.93 14.23 21.21
C ASN A 189 6.48 14.23 20.70
N ASN A 190 5.80 13.08 20.75
CA ASN A 190 4.38 12.88 20.46
C ASN A 190 3.91 13.62 19.18
N PRO A 191 4.41 13.27 17.99
CA PRO A 191 3.97 13.89 16.74
C PRO A 191 2.47 13.64 16.45
N GLU A 192 1.88 12.60 17.03
CA GLU A 192 0.46 12.27 16.88
C GLU A 192 -0.49 13.35 17.44
N GLN A 193 0.00 14.22 18.33
CA GLN A 193 -0.79 15.33 18.86
C GLN A 193 -1.21 16.35 17.77
N PHE A 194 -0.51 16.38 16.64
CA PHE A 194 -0.72 17.35 15.56
C PHE A 194 -1.65 16.85 14.45
N VAL A 195 -1.99 15.56 14.43
CA VAL A 195 -2.70 14.91 13.32
C VAL A 195 -4.06 14.37 13.74
N ASN A 196 -5.04 14.36 12.83
CA ASN A 196 -6.34 13.77 13.16
C ASN A 196 -6.23 12.25 13.12
N VAL A 197 -6.62 11.59 14.21
CA VAL A 197 -6.72 10.13 14.26
C VAL A 197 -8.20 9.76 14.22
N LEU A 198 -8.57 8.90 13.29
CA LEU A 198 -9.94 8.44 13.06
C LEU A 198 -9.99 6.92 13.18
N THR A 199 -11.16 6.39 13.54
CA THR A 199 -11.42 4.96 13.61
C THR A 199 -12.63 4.62 12.73
N PRO A 200 -12.43 4.50 11.40
CA PRO A 200 -13.50 4.12 10.47
C PRO A 200 -14.09 2.76 10.86
N GLU A 201 -15.40 2.61 10.74
CA GLU A 201 -16.05 1.30 10.84
C GLU A 201 -15.98 0.57 9.49
N ALA A 202 -16.32 -0.72 9.47
CA ALA A 202 -16.46 -1.47 8.23
C ALA A 202 -17.45 -0.78 7.27
N ASP A 203 -17.23 -0.94 5.96
CA ASP A 203 -17.97 -0.32 4.86
C ASP A 203 -17.84 1.20 4.76
N THR A 204 -16.98 1.82 5.58
CA THR A 204 -16.66 3.25 5.46
C THR A 204 -15.80 3.49 4.22
N ILE A 205 -16.10 4.59 3.51
CA ILE A 205 -15.25 5.13 2.44
C ILE A 205 -14.58 6.40 2.95
N VAL A 206 -13.25 6.44 2.86
CA VAL A 206 -12.46 7.64 3.11
C VAL A 206 -11.88 8.12 1.78
N SER A 207 -12.22 9.36 1.40
CA SER A 207 -11.64 9.98 0.21
C SER A 207 -10.45 10.86 0.60
N ASN A 208 -9.27 10.53 0.08
CA ASN A 208 -8.05 11.32 0.24
C ASN A 208 -7.69 12.04 -1.09
N THR A 209 -8.71 12.56 -1.78
CA THR A 209 -8.57 13.20 -3.10
C THR A 209 -7.94 14.59 -3.05
N ILE A 210 -7.90 15.21 -1.87
CA ILE A 210 -7.20 16.48 -1.67
C ILE A 210 -5.71 16.30 -1.39
N GLY A 211 -5.26 15.05 -1.19
CA GLY A 211 -3.92 14.74 -0.72
C GLY A 211 -3.70 15.20 0.72
N GLY A 212 -2.44 15.38 1.09
CA GLY A 212 -2.01 15.77 2.43
C GLY A 212 -1.43 14.62 3.23
N ILE A 213 -1.06 14.93 4.47
CA ILE A 213 -0.48 13.96 5.38
C ILE A 213 -1.56 12.95 5.72
N HIS A 214 -1.23 11.70 5.53
CA HIS A 214 -2.06 10.61 5.98
C HIS A 214 -1.16 9.46 6.41
N HIS A 215 -1.68 8.70 7.33
CA HIS A 215 -1.10 7.43 7.68
C HIS A 215 -2.25 6.49 7.81
N SER A 216 -2.43 5.67 6.80
CA SER A 216 -3.58 4.80 6.77
C SER A 216 -3.43 3.63 7.73
N TRP A 217 -2.31 3.38 8.44
CA TRP A 217 -2.03 2.05 9.01
C TRP A 217 -1.41 2.07 10.42
N GLU A 218 -2.17 2.58 11.41
CA GLU A 218 -1.78 2.61 12.83
C GLU A 218 -1.52 1.22 13.44
N GLU A 219 -0.67 1.14 14.46
CA GLU A 219 -0.41 -0.11 15.19
C GLU A 219 -1.28 -0.17 16.45
N ASP A 220 -2.48 -0.75 16.33
CA ASP A 220 -3.35 -0.98 17.48
C ASP A 220 -3.90 -2.41 17.47
N ASN A 221 -3.16 -3.34 18.07
CA ASN A 221 -3.55 -4.76 18.09
C ASN A 221 -4.87 -5.03 18.81
N THR A 222 -5.37 -4.08 19.59
CA THR A 222 -6.63 -4.24 20.31
C THR A 222 -7.83 -3.86 19.44
N VAL A 223 -7.65 -2.89 18.53
CA VAL A 223 -8.71 -2.39 17.64
C VAL A 223 -8.62 -3.02 16.25
N ILE A 224 -7.41 -3.16 15.71
CA ILE A 224 -7.09 -3.63 14.36
C ILE A 224 -5.99 -4.70 14.40
N PRO A 225 -6.27 -5.91 14.92
CA PRO A 225 -5.26 -6.96 15.09
C PRO A 225 -4.58 -7.37 13.78
N ASP A 226 -5.30 -7.31 12.66
CA ASP A 226 -4.78 -7.63 11.33
C ASP A 226 -4.27 -6.40 10.57
N GLY A 227 -4.28 -5.23 11.21
CA GLY A 227 -4.12 -3.94 10.57
C GLY A 227 -5.39 -3.49 9.84
N ASN A 228 -5.27 -2.48 8.98
CA ASN A 228 -6.38 -2.07 8.14
C ASN A 228 -6.48 -2.98 6.92
N ILE A 229 -7.70 -3.43 6.68
CA ILE A 229 -8.07 -4.22 5.51
C ILE A 229 -8.92 -3.34 4.61
N VAL A 230 -8.35 -2.91 3.48
CA VAL A 230 -8.99 -1.93 2.60
C VAL A 230 -8.89 -2.30 1.14
N PHE A 231 -9.85 -1.85 0.33
CA PHE A 231 -9.57 -1.54 -1.07
C PHE A 231 -9.07 -0.11 -1.16
N GLU A 232 -7.87 0.05 -1.70
CA GLU A 232 -7.27 1.33 -2.03
C GLU A 232 -7.39 1.55 -3.53
N VAL A 233 -8.12 2.60 -3.92
CA VAL A 233 -8.26 3.02 -5.31
C VAL A 233 -7.51 4.33 -5.47
N GLN A 234 -6.47 4.33 -6.31
CA GLN A 234 -5.63 5.49 -6.50
C GLN A 234 -5.23 5.71 -7.95
N GLN A 235 -4.59 6.85 -8.22
CA GLN A 235 -4.02 7.11 -9.54
C GLN A 235 -2.85 6.15 -9.82
N ASP A 236 -2.78 5.62 -11.04
CA ASP A 236 -1.72 4.71 -11.46
C ASP A 236 -0.44 5.48 -11.83
N VAL A 237 0.26 5.93 -10.79
CA VAL A 237 1.55 6.60 -10.87
C VAL A 237 2.50 5.99 -9.84
N SER A 238 3.78 5.86 -10.21
CA SER A 238 4.80 5.41 -9.27
C SER A 238 4.93 6.38 -8.09
N ASP A 239 5.29 5.83 -6.92
CA ASP A 239 5.79 6.64 -5.80
C ASP A 239 7.13 7.30 -6.14
#